data_AF-A0A1D2JCR8-F1
#
_entry.id   AF-A0A1D2JCR8-F1
#
_cell.length_a   1.000
_cell.length_b   1.000
_cell.length_c   1.000
_cell.angle_alpha   90.00
_cell.angle_beta   90.00
_cell.angle_gamma   90.00
#
_symmetry.space_group_name_H-M   'P 1'
#
loop_
_entity.id
_entity.type
_entity.pdbx_description
1 polymer ?
#
loop_
_entity_poly.entity_id
_entity_poly.type
_entity_poly.pdbx_seq_one_letter_code
_entity_poly.pdbx_strand_id
1 'polypeptide(L)'
;MFVRASGSLAWVSGGQPSLPYRFVSDICFEEVSWGAITGLIAIAKEAKQVYILRALLGVCESSAWPGTVTLFSKAFPYPSNMDCLDPVSLSSTPSTPPLETNSVPHITNTMEGHRGIAGWRWLFILNAIITVVWGCAGVFMLPDLPNKPNPRAVWFTKDHAELSMERLVCHGHGEPKRTTWAGVSRTFSSWVVYFIAALYIATVLGTYGYVYFGLFLKSQKNADGSPRWSVSQVNATAIGGSVINVVSVWVWVLLSDFMETRWTLIVAQAVLGTIPCIIMSIWTSHPTKIAVSAAYASYFISCICLGTAPLIFSWLSDITPQDPEARSLIVGVSVAGYYSISAWSQVLVWPASQMPHYKYGW
;
A
#
# COMPACT_ATOMS: atom_id res chain seq x y z
N MET A 1 -46.37 30.91 28.40
CA MET A 1 -47.05 30.34 27.23
C MET A 1 -45.98 29.83 26.27
N PHE A 2 -45.47 28.62 26.54
CA PHE A 2 -44.48 27.88 25.77
C PHE A 2 -44.64 26.41 26.20
N VAL A 3 -44.38 25.48 25.27
CA VAL A 3 -44.14 24.01 25.43
C VAL A 3 -45.16 23.10 24.71
N ARG A 4 -44.57 22.20 23.89
CA ARG A 4 -45.01 20.90 23.34
C ARG A 4 -46.00 20.83 22.16
N ALA A 5 -45.49 20.32 21.03
CA ALA A 5 -46.17 19.42 20.09
C ALA A 5 -45.06 18.60 19.39
N SER A 6 -44.73 17.38 19.80
CA SER A 6 -45.29 16.10 19.30
C SER A 6 -45.76 16.17 17.84
N GLY A 7 -44.98 15.53 16.95
CA GLY A 7 -45.31 15.36 15.53
C GLY A 7 -44.36 14.35 14.90
N SER A 8 -44.65 13.07 15.14
CA SER A 8 -44.03 11.92 14.50
C SER A 8 -44.15 12.03 12.97
N LEU A 9 -43.02 12.12 12.27
CA LEU A 9 -42.93 11.84 10.83
C LEU A 9 -42.28 10.47 10.68
N ALA A 10 -43.14 9.46 10.77
CA ALA A 10 -42.86 8.10 10.36
C ALA A 10 -42.48 8.11 8.87
N TRP A 11 -41.21 7.89 8.58
CA TRP A 11 -40.79 7.49 7.24
C TRP A 11 -41.27 6.06 7.02
N VAL A 12 -42.39 5.99 6.31
CA VAL A 12 -43.02 4.79 5.76
C VAL A 12 -41.98 3.96 5.02
N SER A 13 -41.96 2.68 5.39
CA SER A 13 -41.36 1.56 4.69
C SER A 13 -41.88 1.48 3.25
N GLY A 14 -41.28 2.25 2.36
CA GLY A 14 -41.40 2.08 0.91
C GLY A 14 -40.15 1.38 0.41
N GLY A 15 -40.30 0.17 -0.13
CA GLY A 15 -39.20 -0.60 -0.71
C GLY A 15 -38.42 0.25 -1.70
N GLN A 16 -37.20 0.62 -1.33
CA GLN A 16 -36.29 1.23 -2.27
C GLN A 16 -36.00 0.20 -3.36
N PRO A 17 -36.09 0.54 -4.65
CA PRO A 17 -35.47 -0.29 -5.68
C PRO A 17 -33.98 -0.26 -5.36
N SER A 18 -33.50 -1.35 -4.74
CA SER A 18 -32.10 -1.49 -4.41
C SER A 18 -31.37 -1.57 -5.74
N LEU A 19 -30.83 -0.43 -6.21
CA LEU A 19 -29.76 -0.43 -7.19
C LEU A 19 -28.77 -1.51 -6.72
N PRO A 20 -28.45 -2.51 -7.56
CA PRO A 20 -27.61 -3.62 -7.14
C PRO A 20 -26.22 -3.05 -6.88
N TYR A 21 -25.98 -2.65 -5.65
CA TYR A 21 -24.67 -2.21 -5.18
C TYR A 21 -23.73 -3.39 -5.36
N ARG A 22 -22.78 -3.25 -6.31
CA ARG A 22 -21.78 -4.25 -6.65
C ARG A 22 -20.43 -3.67 -6.34
N PHE A 23 -19.85 -4.10 -5.23
CA PHE A 23 -18.59 -3.55 -4.71
C PHE A 23 -17.45 -3.64 -5.72
N VAL A 24 -17.43 -4.73 -6.50
CA VAL A 24 -16.47 -4.97 -7.59
C VAL A 24 -16.59 -3.96 -8.72
N SER A 25 -17.82 -3.51 -9.03
CA SER A 25 -18.04 -2.55 -10.12
C SER A 25 -17.43 -1.19 -9.80
N ASP A 26 -17.48 -0.79 -8.52
CA ASP A 26 -16.92 0.47 -8.05
C ASP A 26 -15.39 0.43 -8.12
N ILE A 27 -14.75 -0.65 -7.65
CA ILE A 27 -13.29 -0.85 -7.72
C ILE A 27 -12.81 -0.82 -9.18
N CYS A 28 -13.46 -1.57 -10.07
CA CYS A 28 -13.02 -1.63 -11.47
C CYS A 28 -13.22 -0.29 -12.20
N PHE A 29 -14.30 0.44 -11.91
CA PHE A 29 -14.54 1.76 -12.47
C PHE A 29 -13.46 2.75 -12.05
N GLU A 30 -13.00 2.65 -10.80
CA GLU A 30 -11.98 3.52 -10.25
C GLU A 30 -10.59 3.24 -10.83
N GLU A 31 -10.21 1.98 -11.02
CA GLU A 31 -8.98 1.59 -11.71
C GLU A 31 -8.96 2.08 -13.17
N VAL A 32 -10.09 1.97 -13.88
CA VAL A 32 -10.22 2.52 -15.24
C VAL A 32 -10.10 4.04 -15.23
N SER A 33 -10.69 4.71 -14.24
CA SER A 33 -10.60 6.16 -14.07
C SER A 33 -9.16 6.61 -13.77
N TRP A 34 -8.45 5.87 -12.92
CA TRP A 34 -7.03 6.09 -12.60
C TRP A 34 -6.17 5.96 -13.86
N GLY A 35 -6.39 4.91 -14.67
CA GLY A 35 -5.68 4.70 -15.93
C GLY A 35 -5.96 5.83 -16.93
N ALA A 36 -7.21 6.24 -17.07
CA ALA A 36 -7.60 7.34 -17.95
C ALA A 36 -6.95 8.67 -17.54
N ILE A 37 -6.99 9.03 -16.25
CA ILE A 37 -6.36 10.25 -15.72
C ILE A 37 -4.84 10.21 -15.94
N THR A 38 -4.21 9.06 -15.73
CA THR A 38 -2.77 8.86 -15.99
C THR A 38 -2.42 9.09 -17.46
N GLY A 39 -3.27 8.62 -18.39
CA GLY A 39 -3.11 8.88 -19.82
C GLY A 39 -3.22 10.37 -20.17
N LEU A 40 -4.09 11.12 -19.47
CA LEU A 40 -4.23 12.58 -19.65
C LEU A 40 -2.97 13.34 -19.22
N ILE A 41 -2.21 12.84 -18.25
CA ILE A 41 -0.93 13.45 -17.83
C ILE A 41 0.08 13.46 -18.99
N ALA A 42 0.07 12.44 -19.86
CA ALA A 42 0.96 12.38 -21.02
C ALA A 42 0.71 13.51 -22.04
N ILE A 43 -0.52 14.04 -22.08
CA ILE A 43 -0.96 15.07 -23.03
C ILE A 43 -0.83 16.48 -22.42
N ALA A 44 -0.67 16.58 -21.09
CA ALA A 44 -0.57 17.85 -20.38
C ALA A 44 0.59 18.72 -20.91
N LYS A 45 0.29 20.00 -21.13
CA LYS A 45 1.24 21.00 -21.64
C LYS A 45 1.65 22.00 -20.58
N GLU A 46 0.81 22.21 -19.56
CA GLU A 46 1.06 23.16 -18.47
C GLU A 46 1.24 22.46 -17.12
N ALA A 47 2.10 23.02 -16.26
CA ALA A 47 2.32 22.51 -14.91
C ALA A 47 1.03 22.50 -14.06
N LYS A 48 0.17 23.52 -14.21
CA LYS A 48 -1.12 23.59 -13.50
C LYS A 48 -2.04 22.42 -13.83
N GLN A 49 -2.07 22.00 -15.10
CA GLN A 49 -2.85 20.84 -15.54
C GLN A 49 -2.34 19.57 -14.85
N VAL A 50 -1.02 19.40 -14.74
CA VAL A 50 -0.41 18.24 -14.06
C VAL A 50 -0.78 18.21 -12.58
N TYR A 51 -0.81 19.36 -11.90
CA TYR A 51 -1.20 19.41 -10.48
C TYR A 51 -2.67 19.03 -10.26
N ILE A 52 -3.58 19.52 -11.11
CA ILE A 52 -5.01 19.18 -11.03
C ILE A 52 -5.22 17.69 -11.33
N LEU A 53 -4.58 17.16 -12.39
CA LEU A 53 -4.65 15.75 -12.73
C LEU A 53 -4.10 14.87 -11.61
N ARG A 54 -3.02 15.30 -10.93
CA ARG A 54 -2.49 14.59 -9.75
C ARG A 54 -3.45 14.59 -8.57
N ALA A 55 -4.15 15.69 -8.33
CA ALA A 55 -5.16 15.74 -7.27
C ALA A 55 -6.30 14.76 -7.55
N LEU A 56 -6.81 14.73 -8.79
CA LEU A 56 -7.86 13.78 -9.20
C LEU A 56 -7.38 12.32 -9.14
N LEU A 57 -6.14 12.07 -9.56
CA LEU A 57 -5.52 10.75 -9.49
C LEU A 57 -5.44 10.25 -8.04
N GLY A 58 -5.04 11.12 -7.11
CA GLY A 58 -4.98 10.78 -5.68
C GLY A 58 -6.34 10.46 -5.07
N VAL A 59 -7.42 11.09 -5.56
CA VAL A 59 -8.79 10.72 -5.15
C VAL A 59 -9.10 9.29 -5.60
N CYS A 60 -8.80 8.94 -6.86
CA CYS A 60 -9.01 7.58 -7.37
C CYS A 60 -8.11 6.52 -6.70
N GLU A 61 -6.89 6.89 -6.32
CA GLU A 61 -5.95 5.95 -5.69
C GLU A 61 -6.32 5.64 -4.23
N SER A 62 -6.99 6.57 -3.55
CA SER A 62 -7.27 6.49 -2.12
C SER A 62 -8.13 5.29 -1.70
N SER A 63 -8.99 4.79 -2.59
CA SER A 63 -9.90 3.69 -2.31
C SER A 63 -9.33 2.32 -2.72
N ALA A 64 -8.33 2.27 -3.61
CA ALA A 64 -7.88 1.05 -4.25
C ALA A 64 -7.36 0.04 -3.21
N TRP A 65 -6.54 0.53 -2.29
CA TRP A 65 -5.99 -0.25 -1.19
C TRP A 65 -7.08 -0.76 -0.22
N PRO A 66 -7.86 0.11 0.47
CA PRO A 66 -8.89 -0.36 1.40
C PRO A 66 -10.01 -1.13 0.72
N GLY A 67 -10.33 -0.83 -0.54
CA GLY A 67 -11.29 -1.55 -1.37
C GLY A 67 -10.85 -2.98 -1.63
N THR A 68 -9.59 -3.18 -2.02
CA THR A 68 -9.00 -4.50 -2.22
C THR A 68 -9.00 -5.31 -0.92
N VAL A 69 -8.49 -4.75 0.19
CA VAL A 69 -8.51 -5.39 1.51
C VAL A 69 -9.93 -5.82 1.89
N THR A 70 -10.90 -4.92 1.77
CA THR A 70 -12.29 -5.20 2.15
C THR A 70 -12.91 -6.29 1.27
N LEU A 71 -12.60 -6.30 -0.02
CA LEU A 71 -13.10 -7.32 -0.95
C LEU A 71 -12.58 -8.69 -0.56
N PHE A 72 -11.27 -8.85 -0.43
CA PHE A 72 -10.66 -10.14 -0.14
C PHE A 72 -11.02 -10.64 1.25
N SER A 73 -10.97 -9.80 2.29
CA SER A 73 -11.35 -10.23 3.65
C SER A 73 -12.81 -10.67 3.75
N LYS A 74 -13.70 -10.22 2.86
CA LYS A 74 -15.12 -10.62 2.83
C LYS A 74 -15.40 -11.77 1.86
N ALA A 75 -14.73 -11.82 0.71
CA ALA A 75 -14.92 -12.83 -0.33
C ALA A 75 -14.18 -14.14 -0.04
N PHE A 76 -13.01 -14.04 0.59
CA PHE A 76 -12.14 -15.15 0.94
C PHE A 76 -11.74 -15.02 2.41
N PRO A 77 -12.58 -15.52 3.33
CA PRO A 77 -12.21 -15.56 4.74
C PRO A 77 -11.16 -16.64 4.90
N TYR A 78 -9.97 -16.21 5.32
CA TYR A 78 -8.89 -17.12 5.66
C TYR A 78 -9.03 -17.60 7.11
N PRO A 79 -8.52 -18.81 7.40
CA PRO A 79 -8.35 -19.25 8.77
C PRO A 79 -7.49 -18.26 9.55
N SER A 80 -7.81 -18.00 10.81
CA SER A 80 -7.05 -17.07 11.67
C SER A 80 -5.54 -17.37 11.72
N ASN A 81 -5.13 -18.61 11.48
CA ASN A 81 -3.74 -19.07 11.41
C ASN A 81 -3.07 -18.88 10.02
N MET A 82 -3.77 -18.31 9.04
CA MET A 82 -3.28 -18.04 7.68
C MET A 82 -3.57 -16.60 7.20
N ASP A 83 -4.14 -15.72 8.05
CA ASP A 83 -4.45 -14.33 7.70
C ASP A 83 -3.23 -13.53 7.16
N CYS A 84 -2.02 -13.97 7.48
CA CYS A 84 -0.79 -13.34 6.99
C CYS A 84 -0.46 -13.72 5.54
N LEU A 85 -0.89 -14.91 5.11
CA LEU A 85 -0.82 -15.39 3.73
C LEU A 85 -1.95 -14.85 2.86
N ASP A 86 -2.85 -14.02 3.41
CA ASP A 86 -3.88 -13.35 2.64
C ASP A 86 -3.21 -12.65 1.44
N PRO A 87 -3.71 -12.87 0.22
CA PRO A 87 -3.17 -12.27 -0.99
C PRO A 87 -3.04 -10.75 -0.89
N VAL A 88 -3.89 -10.12 -0.07
CA VAL A 88 -3.83 -8.68 0.20
C VAL A 88 -2.71 -8.31 1.16
N SER A 89 -2.50 -9.07 2.23
CA SER A 89 -1.34 -8.91 3.12
C SER A 89 -0.04 -9.04 2.31
N LEU A 90 0.03 -10.02 1.42
CA LEU A 90 1.18 -10.22 0.52
C LEU A 90 1.30 -9.12 -0.55
N SER A 91 0.19 -8.63 -1.12
CA SER A 91 0.19 -7.51 -2.08
C SER A 91 0.46 -6.15 -1.44
N SER A 92 0.41 -6.04 -0.11
CA SER A 92 0.74 -4.83 0.67
C SER A 92 2.21 -4.48 0.58
N THR A 93 3.01 -5.45 0.19
CA THR A 93 4.44 -5.28 0.01
C THR A 93 4.66 -4.76 -1.40
N PRO A 94 5.42 -3.67 -1.58
CA PRO A 94 5.85 -3.21 -2.89
C PRO A 94 6.75 -4.28 -3.52
N SER A 95 6.13 -5.27 -4.15
CA SER A 95 6.75 -6.40 -4.85
C SER A 95 6.89 -6.14 -6.35
N THR A 96 6.31 -5.04 -6.84
CA THR A 96 6.47 -4.47 -8.18
C THR A 96 7.78 -3.72 -8.52
N PRO A 97 8.63 -3.25 -7.58
CA PRO A 97 9.74 -2.36 -7.96
C PRO A 97 10.80 -2.95 -8.89
N PRO A 98 11.12 -4.27 -8.90
CA PRO A 98 12.12 -4.80 -9.83
C PRO A 98 11.70 -4.65 -11.31
N LEU A 99 10.41 -4.82 -11.61
CA LEU A 99 9.88 -4.77 -12.98
C LEU A 99 9.71 -3.33 -13.44
N GLU A 100 9.20 -2.45 -12.57
CA GLU A 100 9.01 -1.03 -12.87
C GLU A 100 10.35 -0.30 -13.04
N THR A 101 11.33 -0.58 -12.16
CA THR A 101 12.65 0.10 -12.19
C THR A 101 13.46 -0.24 -13.45
N ASN A 102 13.28 -1.43 -14.04
CA ASN A 102 13.94 -1.81 -15.30
C ASN A 102 13.17 -1.34 -16.54
N SER A 103 11.85 -1.42 -16.51
CA SER A 103 11.01 -1.07 -17.65
C SER A 103 11.03 0.43 -17.93
N VAL A 104 11.00 1.29 -16.90
CA VAL A 104 11.01 2.75 -17.06
C VAL A 104 12.19 3.26 -17.90
N PRO A 105 13.47 3.05 -17.52
CA PRO A 105 14.60 3.56 -18.29
C PRO A 105 14.74 2.88 -19.67
N HIS A 106 14.34 1.62 -19.82
CA HIS A 106 14.34 0.97 -21.13
C HIS A 106 13.28 1.56 -22.07
N ILE A 107 12.07 1.78 -21.58
CA ILE A 107 10.96 2.40 -22.30
C ILE A 107 11.33 3.83 -22.70
N THR A 108 11.87 4.63 -21.77
CA THR A 108 12.25 6.02 -22.08
C THR A 108 13.37 6.09 -23.11
N ASN A 109 14.41 5.25 -22.99
CA ASN A 109 15.53 5.30 -23.93
C ASN A 109 15.19 4.75 -25.33
N THR A 110 14.32 3.73 -25.41
CA THR A 110 13.97 3.10 -26.68
C THR A 110 12.93 3.90 -27.46
N MET A 111 12.03 4.60 -26.76
CA MET A 111 10.94 5.37 -27.38
C MET A 111 11.16 6.88 -27.39
N GLU A 112 12.35 7.35 -27.00
CA GLU A 112 12.70 8.77 -27.10
C GLU A 112 12.62 9.23 -28.56
N GLY A 113 11.80 10.25 -28.83
CA GLY A 113 11.60 10.78 -30.19
C GLY A 113 10.71 9.92 -31.09
N HIS A 114 10.21 8.77 -30.62
CA HIS A 114 9.30 7.94 -31.39
C HIS A 114 7.96 8.68 -31.60
N ARG A 115 7.59 8.92 -32.86
CA ARG A 115 6.46 9.78 -33.27
C ARG A 115 6.53 11.23 -32.75
N GLY A 116 7.73 11.75 -32.45
CA GLY A 116 7.92 13.11 -31.94
C GLY A 116 7.47 13.32 -30.50
N ILE A 117 7.27 12.24 -29.73
CA ILE A 117 6.86 12.26 -28.33
C ILE A 117 8.08 11.93 -27.44
N ALA A 118 8.24 12.65 -26.34
CA ALA A 118 9.29 12.38 -25.37
C ALA A 118 9.07 11.02 -24.68
N GLY A 119 10.13 10.27 -24.39
CA GLY A 119 10.06 8.91 -23.86
C GLY A 119 9.32 8.81 -22.53
N TRP A 120 9.39 9.84 -21.69
CA TRP A 120 8.63 9.89 -20.42
C TRP A 120 7.11 9.95 -20.63
N ARG A 121 6.62 10.53 -21.73
CA ARG A 121 5.18 10.56 -22.04
C ARG A 121 4.68 9.20 -22.50
N TRP A 122 5.51 8.47 -23.24
CA TRP A 122 5.23 7.10 -23.64
C TRP A 122 5.06 6.17 -22.43
N LEU A 123 5.82 6.38 -21.36
CA LEU A 123 5.65 5.65 -20.10
C LEU A 123 4.23 5.80 -19.54
N PHE A 124 3.73 7.04 -19.45
CA PHE A 124 2.38 7.32 -18.96
C PHE A 124 1.29 6.71 -19.87
N ILE A 125 1.49 6.74 -21.18
CA ILE A 125 0.55 6.15 -22.16
C ILE A 125 0.49 4.63 -22.01
N LEU A 126 1.64 3.95 -21.97
CA LEU A 126 1.69 2.50 -21.82
C LEU A 126 1.10 2.06 -20.49
N ASN A 127 1.43 2.76 -19.40
CA ASN A 127 0.88 2.49 -18.08
C ASN A 127 -0.65 2.64 -18.08
N ALA A 128 -1.17 3.72 -18.67
CA ALA A 128 -2.61 3.93 -18.79
C ALA A 128 -3.32 2.81 -19.55
N ILE A 129 -2.75 2.35 -20.67
CA ILE A 129 -3.34 1.26 -21.47
C ILE A 129 -3.38 -0.03 -20.65
N ILE A 130 -2.27 -0.40 -20.02
CA ILE A 130 -2.18 -1.62 -19.22
C ILE A 130 -3.19 -1.58 -18.07
N THR A 131 -3.28 -0.46 -17.34
CA THR A 131 -4.21 -0.33 -16.21
C THR A 131 -5.67 -0.36 -16.66
N VAL A 132 -6.04 0.30 -17.77
CA VAL A 132 -7.42 0.25 -18.28
C VAL A 132 -7.80 -1.17 -18.71
N VAL A 133 -6.90 -1.89 -19.38
CA VAL A 133 -7.12 -3.29 -19.77
C VAL A 133 -7.33 -4.16 -18.54
N TRP A 134 -6.50 -4.02 -17.50
CA TRP A 134 -6.65 -4.76 -16.24
C TRP A 134 -7.90 -4.38 -15.47
N GLY A 135 -8.26 -3.10 -15.40
CA GLY A 135 -9.51 -2.64 -14.78
C GLY A 135 -10.75 -3.22 -15.48
N CYS A 136 -10.75 -3.26 -16.81
CA CYS A 136 -11.81 -3.92 -17.58
C CYS A 136 -11.83 -5.44 -17.38
N ALA A 137 -10.67 -6.10 -17.35
CA ALA A 137 -10.56 -7.53 -17.07
C ALA A 137 -11.04 -7.86 -15.65
N GLY A 138 -10.80 -6.98 -14.68
CA GLY A 138 -11.25 -7.08 -13.29
C GLY A 138 -12.75 -7.31 -13.17
N VAL A 139 -13.57 -6.73 -14.05
CA VAL A 139 -15.04 -6.92 -14.05
C VAL A 139 -15.44 -8.39 -14.27
N PHE A 140 -14.64 -9.13 -15.02
CA PHE A 140 -14.86 -10.55 -15.36
C PHE A 140 -14.07 -11.52 -14.47
N MET A 141 -13.04 -11.03 -13.79
CA MET A 141 -12.16 -11.85 -12.94
C MET A 141 -12.46 -11.70 -11.46
N LEU A 142 -12.99 -10.56 -10.98
CA LEU A 142 -13.18 -10.35 -9.55
C LEU A 142 -14.54 -10.90 -9.08
N PRO A 143 -14.54 -11.76 -8.05
CA PRO A 143 -15.76 -12.16 -7.36
C PRO A 143 -16.26 -11.00 -6.51
N ASP A 144 -17.58 -10.87 -6.37
CA ASP A 144 -18.20 -9.91 -5.43
C ASP A 144 -18.45 -10.62 -4.09
N LEU A 145 -19.08 -9.93 -3.14
CA LEU A 145 -19.37 -10.45 -1.81
C LEU A 145 -20.03 -11.84 -1.89
N PRO A 146 -19.71 -12.77 -0.96
CA PRO A 146 -20.21 -14.15 -1.03
C PRO A 146 -21.73 -14.24 -0.86
N ASN A 147 -22.34 -13.24 -0.22
CA ASN A 147 -23.79 -13.10 -0.10
C ASN A 147 -24.48 -12.60 -1.40
N LYS A 148 -23.72 -12.02 -2.33
CA LYS A 148 -24.18 -11.49 -3.62
C LYS A 148 -23.10 -11.71 -4.69
N PRO A 149 -22.89 -12.97 -5.13
CA PRO A 149 -21.81 -13.29 -6.06
C PRO A 149 -21.95 -12.56 -7.39
N ASN A 150 -20.83 -12.16 -7.98
CA ASN A 150 -20.78 -11.50 -9.29
C ASN A 150 -21.15 -12.51 -10.39
N PRO A 151 -22.26 -12.34 -11.13
CA PRO A 151 -22.61 -13.23 -12.24
C PRO A 151 -21.66 -13.12 -13.43
N ARG A 152 -20.77 -12.11 -13.47
CA ARG A 152 -19.78 -11.93 -14.53
C ARG A 152 -18.44 -12.59 -14.22
N ALA A 153 -18.22 -13.04 -12.98
CA ALA A 153 -17.00 -13.73 -12.58
C ALA A 153 -16.99 -15.14 -13.19
N VAL A 154 -16.15 -15.37 -14.20
CA VAL A 154 -16.17 -16.61 -15.01
C VAL A 154 -15.81 -17.85 -14.20
N TRP A 155 -15.07 -17.69 -13.10
CA TRP A 155 -14.55 -18.79 -12.27
C TRP A 155 -15.29 -18.97 -10.93
N PHE A 156 -16.13 -18.02 -10.52
CA PHE A 156 -16.74 -18.02 -9.18
C PHE A 156 -18.14 -18.64 -9.18
N THR A 157 -18.20 -19.95 -8.99
CA THR A 157 -19.43 -20.75 -8.90
C THR A 157 -20.13 -20.59 -7.53
N LYS A 158 -21.42 -20.94 -7.47
CA LYS A 158 -22.21 -20.94 -6.23
C LYS A 158 -21.58 -21.80 -5.11
N ASP A 159 -21.01 -22.95 -5.46
CA ASP A 159 -20.33 -23.84 -4.51
C ASP A 159 -19.16 -23.13 -3.80
N HIS A 160 -18.44 -22.25 -4.51
CA HIS A 160 -17.37 -21.44 -3.91
C HIS A 160 -17.93 -20.37 -2.97
N ALA A 161 -19.07 -19.77 -3.31
CA ALA A 161 -19.74 -18.79 -2.45
C ALA A 161 -20.23 -19.44 -1.15
N GLU A 162 -20.81 -20.65 -1.23
CA GLU A 162 -21.26 -21.43 -0.08
C GLU A 162 -20.08 -21.85 0.81
N LEU A 163 -18.98 -22.32 0.22
CA LEU A 163 -17.75 -22.64 0.96
C LEU A 163 -17.16 -21.41 1.67
N SER A 164 -17.15 -20.24 1.03
CA SER A 164 -16.72 -18.99 1.66
C SER A 164 -17.64 -18.60 2.82
N MET A 165 -18.96 -18.76 2.69
CA MET A 165 -19.90 -18.49 3.78
C MET A 165 -19.73 -19.48 4.94
N GLU A 166 -19.50 -20.76 4.67
CA GLU A 166 -19.21 -21.78 5.69
C GLU A 166 -17.95 -21.39 6.48
N ARG A 167 -16.88 -20.97 5.78
CA ARG A 167 -15.65 -20.48 6.43
C ARG A 167 -15.87 -19.25 7.29
N LEU A 168 -16.70 -18.29 6.87
CA LEU A 168 -17.05 -17.14 7.70
C LEU A 168 -17.64 -17.58 9.05
N VAL A 169 -18.60 -18.53 8.99
CA VAL A 169 -19.28 -19.04 10.18
C VAL A 169 -18.33 -19.86 11.05
N CYS A 170 -17.52 -20.75 10.46
CA CYS A 170 -16.56 -21.57 11.18
C CYS A 170 -15.50 -20.73 11.92
N HIS A 171 -15.06 -19.61 11.35
CA HIS A 171 -14.06 -18.73 11.95
C HIS A 171 -14.66 -17.60 12.82
N GLY A 172 -15.97 -17.63 13.08
CA GLY A 172 -16.63 -16.65 13.93
C GLY A 172 -16.64 -15.23 13.35
N HIS A 173 -16.43 -15.08 12.05
CA HIS A 173 -16.54 -13.80 11.36
C HIS A 173 -18.01 -13.48 11.10
N GLY A 174 -18.42 -12.28 11.50
CA GLY A 174 -19.78 -11.80 11.26
C GLY A 174 -20.10 -11.68 9.77
N GLU A 175 -21.38 -11.81 9.42
CA GLU A 175 -21.84 -11.65 8.04
C GLU A 175 -21.36 -10.32 7.42
N PRO A 176 -21.03 -10.29 6.12
CA PRO A 176 -20.62 -9.06 5.44
C PRO A 176 -21.77 -8.04 5.41
N LYS A 177 -21.76 -7.12 6.38
CA LYS A 177 -22.75 -6.03 6.49
C LYS A 177 -22.24 -4.74 5.83
N ARG A 178 -23.20 -3.88 5.48
CA ARG A 178 -22.91 -2.53 5.02
C ARG A 178 -22.38 -1.69 6.17
N THR A 179 -21.40 -0.86 5.88
CA THR A 179 -20.86 0.12 6.83
C THR A 179 -21.97 1.10 7.23
N THR A 180 -22.20 1.24 8.53
CA THR A 180 -23.20 2.15 9.09
C THR A 180 -22.53 3.29 9.82
N TRP A 181 -23.13 4.48 9.83
CA TRP A 181 -22.59 5.62 10.58
C TRP A 181 -22.41 5.32 12.09
N ALA A 182 -23.27 4.47 12.64
CA ALA A 182 -23.13 3.99 14.02
C ALA A 182 -21.88 3.09 14.20
N GLY A 183 -21.60 2.19 13.25
CA GLY A 183 -20.40 1.37 13.22
C GLY A 183 -19.12 2.19 13.07
N VAL A 184 -19.14 3.22 12.22
CA VAL A 184 -18.06 4.20 12.08
C VAL A 184 -17.78 4.89 13.43
N SER A 185 -18.80 5.49 14.05
CA SER A 185 -18.64 6.19 15.33
C SER A 185 -18.13 5.27 16.44
N ARG A 186 -18.60 4.02 16.49
CA ARG A 186 -18.12 3.01 17.44
C ARG A 186 -16.66 2.69 17.22
N THR A 187 -16.24 2.52 15.96
CA THR A 187 -14.86 2.23 15.60
C THR A 187 -13.94 3.35 16.07
N PHE A 188 -14.23 4.61 15.73
CA PHE A 188 -13.43 5.77 16.16
C PHE A 188 -13.42 6.03 17.67
N SER A 189 -14.34 5.43 18.42
CA SER A 189 -14.32 5.48 19.89
C SER A 189 -13.40 4.42 20.51
N SER A 190 -12.97 3.42 19.74
CA SER A 190 -12.06 2.37 20.19
C SER A 190 -10.61 2.85 20.19
N TRP A 191 -9.88 2.52 21.24
CA TRP A 191 -8.45 2.81 21.34
C TRP A 191 -7.61 2.06 20.29
N VAL A 192 -8.13 0.92 19.78
CA VAL A 192 -7.45 0.06 18.80
C VAL A 192 -7.15 0.81 17.50
N VAL A 193 -8.03 1.72 17.07
CA VAL A 193 -7.81 2.52 15.85
C VAL A 193 -6.57 3.38 15.98
N TYR A 194 -6.45 4.12 17.08
CA TYR A 194 -5.34 5.03 17.32
C TYR A 194 -4.03 4.27 17.55
N PHE A 195 -4.09 3.15 18.27
CA PHE A 195 -2.93 2.31 18.52
C PHE A 195 -2.37 1.69 17.24
N ILE A 196 -3.21 1.05 16.42
CA ILE A 196 -2.77 0.42 15.17
C ILE A 196 -2.34 1.47 14.14
N ALA A 197 -3.05 2.61 14.04
CA ALA A 197 -2.63 3.70 13.16
C ALA A 197 -1.27 4.26 13.57
N ALA A 198 -1.03 4.55 14.85
CA ALA A 198 0.25 5.03 15.34
C ALA A 198 1.38 4.01 15.10
N LEU A 199 1.12 2.72 15.37
CA LEU A 199 2.07 1.63 15.14
C LEU A 199 2.44 1.50 13.65
N TYR A 200 1.44 1.53 12.77
CA TYR A 200 1.64 1.47 11.32
C TYR A 200 2.46 2.67 10.82
N ILE A 201 2.07 3.89 11.21
CA ILE A 201 2.77 5.12 10.83
C ILE A 201 4.24 5.08 11.28
N ALA A 202 4.50 4.70 12.54
CA ALA A 202 5.85 4.68 13.09
C ALA A 202 6.75 3.65 12.39
N THR A 203 6.25 2.45 12.15
CA THR A 203 7.03 1.34 11.56
C THR A 203 7.32 1.57 10.07
N VAL A 204 6.35 2.10 9.31
CA VAL A 204 6.54 2.38 7.88
C VAL A 204 7.40 3.63 7.66
N LEU A 205 7.25 4.67 8.48
CA LEU A 205 8.12 5.86 8.39
C LEU A 205 9.57 5.55 8.80
N GLY A 206 9.76 4.79 9.88
CA GLY A 206 11.10 4.47 10.40
C GLY A 206 11.94 3.67 9.40
N THR A 207 11.32 2.83 8.58
CA THR A 207 12.02 2.04 7.57
C THR A 207 12.21 2.77 6.24
N TYR A 208 11.57 3.93 6.02
CA TYR A 208 11.48 4.61 4.71
C TYR A 208 12.82 5.10 4.14
N GLY A 209 13.86 5.22 4.96
CA GLY A 209 15.20 5.65 4.54
C GLY A 209 15.79 4.80 3.40
N TYR A 210 15.33 3.55 3.21
CA TYR A 210 15.78 2.67 2.12
C TYR A 210 15.59 3.27 0.72
N VAL A 211 14.55 4.09 0.49
CA VAL A 211 14.26 4.70 -0.82
C VAL A 211 15.39 5.64 -1.28
N TYR A 212 16.12 6.23 -0.33
CA TYR A 212 17.22 7.16 -0.59
C TYR A 212 18.54 6.45 -0.94
N PHE A 213 18.56 5.12 -1.01
CA PHE A 213 19.75 4.36 -1.37
C PHE A 213 20.30 4.69 -2.75
N GLY A 214 19.41 4.89 -3.74
CA GLY A 214 19.82 5.29 -5.09
C GLY A 214 20.50 6.66 -5.14
N LEU A 215 20.07 7.57 -4.27
CA LEU A 215 20.67 8.89 -4.12
C LEU A 215 22.04 8.81 -3.42
N PHE A 216 22.15 7.97 -2.40
CA PHE A 216 23.43 7.67 -1.75
C PHE A 216 24.44 7.05 -2.71
N LEU A 217 24.02 6.11 -3.56
CA LEU A 217 24.88 5.51 -4.58
C LEU A 217 25.39 6.57 -5.58
N LYS A 218 24.53 7.49 -6.01
CA LYS A 218 24.90 8.59 -6.91
C LYS A 218 25.87 9.58 -6.28
N SER A 219 25.85 9.77 -4.96
CA SER A 219 26.78 10.68 -4.29
C SER A 219 28.19 10.11 -4.13
N GLN A 220 28.39 8.79 -4.31
CA GLN A 220 29.70 8.18 -4.19
C GLN A 220 30.59 8.53 -5.38
N LYS A 221 31.76 9.11 -5.10
CA LYS A 221 32.77 9.47 -6.11
C LYS A 221 34.06 8.68 -5.88
N ASN A 222 34.78 8.43 -6.96
CA ASN A 222 36.15 7.89 -6.90
C ASN A 222 37.13 8.98 -6.43
N ALA A 223 38.37 8.58 -6.12
CA ALA A 223 39.44 9.53 -5.75
C ALA A 223 39.71 10.58 -6.84
N ASP A 224 39.40 10.25 -8.09
CA ASP A 224 39.50 11.11 -9.27
C ASP A 224 38.28 12.05 -9.47
N GLY A 225 37.32 12.05 -8.55
CA GLY A 225 36.10 12.87 -8.62
C GLY A 225 35.04 12.38 -9.62
N SER A 226 35.35 11.36 -10.42
CA SER A 226 34.40 10.67 -11.29
C SER A 226 33.30 9.96 -10.47
N PRO A 227 32.08 9.79 -11.01
CA PRO A 227 31.06 8.97 -10.36
C PRO A 227 31.58 7.54 -10.19
N ARG A 228 31.41 6.98 -8.99
CA ARG A 228 31.84 5.60 -8.68
C ARG A 228 30.97 4.55 -9.35
N TRP A 229 29.69 4.87 -9.54
CA TRP A 229 28.68 3.98 -10.10
C TRP A 229 28.09 4.58 -11.37
N SER A 230 27.97 3.77 -12.43
CA SER A 230 27.19 4.17 -13.60
C SER A 230 25.70 4.22 -13.26
N VAL A 231 24.92 4.96 -14.04
CA VAL A 231 23.45 5.02 -13.87
C VAL A 231 22.82 3.62 -13.93
N SER A 232 23.32 2.75 -14.81
CA SER A 232 22.86 1.36 -14.90
C SER A 232 23.20 0.54 -13.65
N GLN A 233 24.40 0.71 -13.08
CA GLN A 233 24.81 0.02 -11.86
C GLN A 233 24.04 0.49 -10.63
N VAL A 234 23.72 1.79 -10.53
CA VAL A 234 22.89 2.32 -9.43
C VAL A 234 21.52 1.65 -9.45
N ASN A 235 20.89 1.59 -10.62
CA ASN A 235 19.59 0.94 -10.77
C ASN A 235 19.67 -0.57 -10.48
N ALA A 236 20.70 -1.26 -10.99
CA ALA A 236 20.92 -2.69 -10.73
C ALA A 236 21.08 -3.00 -9.23
N THR A 237 21.80 -2.15 -8.49
CA THR A 237 22.02 -2.35 -7.05
C THR A 237 20.74 -2.08 -6.26
N ALA A 238 19.94 -1.08 -6.65
CA ALA A 238 18.65 -0.82 -6.04
C ALA A 238 17.67 -1.99 -6.22
N ILE A 239 17.70 -2.66 -7.37
CA ILE A 239 16.90 -3.87 -7.63
C ILE A 239 17.24 -4.99 -6.65
N GLY A 240 18.53 -5.17 -6.32
CA GLY A 240 18.95 -6.14 -5.31
C GLY A 240 18.26 -5.93 -3.96
N GLY A 241 18.10 -4.68 -3.53
CA GLY A 241 17.36 -4.33 -2.32
C GLY A 241 15.88 -4.71 -2.38
N SER A 242 15.23 -4.46 -3.52
CA SER A 242 13.84 -4.87 -3.76
C SER A 242 13.64 -6.38 -3.73
N VAL A 243 14.56 -7.15 -4.31
CA VAL A 243 14.48 -8.63 -4.26
C VAL A 243 14.62 -9.14 -2.83
N ILE A 244 15.57 -8.58 -2.05
CA ILE A 244 15.73 -8.89 -0.63
C ILE A 244 14.44 -8.59 0.14
N ASN A 245 13.81 -7.44 -0.14
CA ASN A 245 12.54 -7.09 0.48
C ASN A 245 11.45 -8.14 0.22
N VAL A 246 11.24 -8.52 -1.05
CA VAL A 246 10.22 -9.52 -1.42
C VAL A 246 10.47 -10.82 -0.65
N VAL A 247 11.69 -11.37 -0.71
CA VAL A 247 12.03 -12.61 -0.01
C VAL A 247 11.82 -12.47 1.51
N SER A 248 12.22 -11.33 2.08
CA SER A 248 12.09 -11.10 3.53
C SER A 248 10.64 -11.07 3.98
N VAL A 249 9.74 -10.45 3.21
CA VAL A 249 8.30 -10.47 3.52
C VAL A 249 7.76 -11.89 3.58
N TRP A 250 8.05 -12.71 2.58
CA TRP A 250 7.63 -14.11 2.59
C TRP A 250 8.17 -14.86 3.80
N VAL A 251 9.43 -14.64 4.18
CA VAL A 251 10.02 -15.24 5.37
C VAL A 251 9.29 -14.79 6.64
N TRP A 252 8.98 -13.50 6.78
CA TRP A 252 8.28 -12.98 7.96
C TRP A 252 6.84 -13.47 8.07
N VAL A 253 6.13 -13.57 6.94
CA VAL A 253 4.78 -14.11 6.87
C VAL A 253 4.78 -15.59 7.28
N LEU A 254 5.66 -16.40 6.68
CA LEU A 254 5.78 -17.83 7.03
C LEU A 254 6.19 -18.04 8.50
N LEU A 255 7.08 -17.19 9.02
CA LEU A 255 7.49 -17.23 10.42
C LEU A 255 6.35 -16.83 11.36
N SER A 256 5.49 -15.89 10.95
CA SER A 256 4.29 -15.49 11.69
C SER A 256 3.31 -16.63 11.84
N ASP A 257 3.07 -17.37 10.77
CA ASP A 257 2.16 -18.51 10.82
C ASP A 257 2.75 -19.67 11.62
N PHE A 258 4.08 -19.86 11.60
CA PHE A 258 4.73 -20.88 12.42
C PHE A 258 4.73 -20.55 13.92
N MET A 259 4.93 -19.27 14.28
CA MET A 259 5.11 -18.86 15.68
C MET A 259 3.80 -18.45 16.37
N GLU A 260 2.71 -18.22 15.60
CA GLU A 260 1.39 -17.75 16.05
C GLU A 260 1.39 -16.50 16.97
N THR A 261 2.55 -15.86 17.15
CA THR A 261 2.79 -14.76 18.09
C THR A 261 3.19 -13.50 17.33
N ARG A 262 2.25 -12.96 16.56
CA ARG A 262 2.45 -11.87 15.58
C ARG A 262 3.11 -10.62 16.16
N TRP A 263 2.75 -10.24 17.38
CA TRP A 263 3.32 -9.08 18.06
C TRP A 263 4.83 -9.20 18.32
N THR A 264 5.34 -10.42 18.55
CA THR A 264 6.78 -10.64 18.82
C THR A 264 7.61 -10.36 17.58
N LEU A 265 7.10 -10.71 16.39
CA LEU A 265 7.75 -10.46 15.12
C LEU A 265 7.76 -8.98 14.74
N ILE A 266 6.68 -8.26 15.06
CA ILE A 266 6.63 -6.80 14.91
C ILE A 266 7.72 -6.13 15.76
N VAL A 267 7.87 -6.57 17.03
CA VAL A 267 8.92 -6.06 17.91
C VAL A 267 10.31 -6.46 17.41
N ALA A 268 10.50 -7.71 16.97
CA ALA A 268 11.76 -8.17 16.41
C ALA A 268 12.19 -7.35 15.19
N GLN A 269 11.26 -7.07 14.27
CA GLN A 269 11.51 -6.20 13.12
C GLN A 269 11.82 -4.76 13.54
N ALA A 270 11.13 -4.21 14.56
CA ALA A 270 11.43 -2.88 15.06
C ALA A 270 12.85 -2.79 15.67
N VAL A 271 13.27 -3.81 16.41
CA VAL A 271 14.63 -3.90 16.96
C VAL A 271 15.67 -4.02 15.85
N LEU A 272 15.43 -4.90 14.87
CA LEU A 272 16.31 -5.06 13.70
C LEU A 272 16.39 -3.78 12.86
N GLY A 273 15.27 -3.08 12.70
CA GLY A 273 15.16 -1.81 11.97
C GLY A 273 15.84 -0.64 12.68
N THR A 274 16.03 -0.71 14.00
CA THR A 274 16.77 0.32 14.75
C THR A 274 18.28 0.28 14.45
N ILE A 275 18.82 -0.91 14.15
CA ILE A 275 20.25 -1.11 13.83
C ILE A 275 20.70 -0.25 12.62
N PRO A 276 20.07 -0.32 11.43
CA PRO A 276 20.48 0.50 10.28
C PRO A 276 20.30 2.00 10.53
N CYS A 277 19.27 2.42 11.27
CA CYS A 277 19.08 3.84 11.64
C CYS A 277 20.24 4.34 12.51
N ILE A 278 20.70 3.55 13.49
CA ILE A 278 21.88 3.88 14.31
C ILE A 278 23.14 3.98 13.45
N ILE A 279 23.40 2.97 12.60
CA ILE A 279 24.60 2.95 11.76
C ILE A 279 24.62 4.17 10.82
N MET A 280 23.51 4.48 10.17
CA MET A 280 23.41 5.61 9.24
C MET A 280 23.45 6.97 9.95
N SER A 281 22.91 7.07 11.17
CA SER A 281 23.05 8.27 12.00
C SER A 281 24.51 8.56 12.37
N ILE A 282 25.26 7.52 12.76
CA ILE A 282 26.69 7.68 13.09
C ILE A 282 27.50 7.94 11.81
N TRP A 283 27.19 7.25 10.71
CA TRP A 283 27.86 7.45 9.42
C TRP A 283 27.72 8.89 8.93
N THR A 284 26.52 9.46 9.07
CA THR A 284 26.24 10.86 8.71
C THR A 284 27.04 11.86 9.55
N SER A 285 27.25 11.55 10.83
CA SER A 285 28.00 12.41 11.76
C SER A 285 29.52 12.26 11.64
N HIS A 286 30.01 11.08 11.25
CA HIS A 286 31.45 10.75 11.18
C HIS A 286 31.79 9.93 9.92
N PRO A 287 31.68 10.52 8.72
CA PRO A 287 31.81 9.79 7.46
C PRO A 287 33.20 9.20 7.21
N THR A 288 34.24 9.69 7.87
CA THR A 288 35.62 9.18 7.76
C THR A 288 35.92 8.01 8.70
N LYS A 289 35.10 7.78 9.73
CA LYS A 289 35.35 6.73 10.74
C LYS A 289 34.66 5.41 10.42
N ILE A 290 33.61 5.43 9.60
CA ILE A 290 32.81 4.25 9.29
C ILE A 290 33.05 3.86 7.84
N ALA A 291 33.38 2.58 7.62
CA ALA A 291 33.53 2.03 6.28
C ALA A 291 32.22 2.16 5.48
N VAL A 292 32.33 2.52 4.20
CA VAL A 292 31.16 2.65 3.31
C VAL A 292 30.38 1.33 3.21
N SER A 293 31.03 0.18 3.45
CA SER A 293 30.39 -1.13 3.56
C SER A 293 29.32 -1.22 4.66
N ALA A 294 29.50 -0.50 5.78
CA ALA A 294 28.50 -0.47 6.84
C ALA A 294 27.26 0.32 6.43
N ALA A 295 27.42 1.39 5.66
CA ALA A 295 26.30 2.10 5.06
C ALA A 295 25.54 1.19 4.08
N TYR A 296 26.24 0.47 3.19
CA TYR A 296 25.63 -0.53 2.30
C TYR A 296 24.85 -1.60 3.06
N ALA A 297 25.45 -2.19 4.10
CA ALA A 297 24.79 -3.18 4.94
C ALA A 297 23.51 -2.62 5.58
N SER A 298 23.54 -1.36 6.03
CA SER A 298 22.38 -0.72 6.64
C SER A 298 21.19 -0.62 5.68
N TYR A 299 21.43 -0.21 4.43
CA TYR A 299 20.37 -0.14 3.42
C TYR A 299 19.75 -1.51 3.11
N PHE A 300 20.57 -2.56 3.03
CA PHE A 300 20.06 -3.91 2.80
C PHE A 300 19.32 -4.48 4.02
N ILE A 301 19.77 -4.20 5.24
CA ILE A 301 19.07 -4.59 6.48
C ILE A 301 17.72 -3.87 6.58
N SER A 302 17.65 -2.59 6.21
CA SER A 302 16.36 -1.86 6.15
C SER A 302 15.37 -2.53 5.19
N CYS A 303 15.85 -3.10 4.08
CA CYS A 303 14.98 -3.82 3.13
C CYS A 303 14.36 -5.08 3.74
N ILE A 304 15.06 -5.74 4.68
CA ILE A 304 14.56 -6.93 5.38
C ILE A 304 13.42 -6.58 6.36
N CYS A 305 13.43 -5.37 6.92
CA CYS A 305 12.51 -4.95 7.96
C CYS A 305 11.17 -4.41 7.43
N LEU A 306 11.01 -4.26 6.11
CA LEU A 306 9.83 -3.68 5.45
C LEU A 306 8.58 -4.60 5.44
N GLY A 307 8.65 -5.80 6.02
CA GLY A 307 7.54 -6.75 6.11
C GLY A 307 6.56 -6.52 7.26
N THR A 308 6.57 -5.35 7.91
CA THR A 308 5.78 -5.10 9.13
C THR A 308 4.31 -4.82 8.85
N ALA A 309 3.98 -4.19 7.72
CA ALA A 309 2.60 -3.86 7.33
C ALA A 309 1.64 -5.07 7.34
N PRO A 310 1.93 -6.20 6.65
CA PRO A 310 1.06 -7.38 6.68
C PRO A 310 0.92 -7.97 8.08
N LEU A 311 1.99 -7.99 8.87
CA LEU A 311 1.96 -8.49 10.26
C LEU A 311 1.03 -7.65 11.14
N ILE A 312 1.07 -6.32 11.01
CA ILE A 312 0.19 -5.41 11.77
C ILE A 312 -1.27 -5.64 11.40
N PHE A 313 -1.59 -5.76 10.11
CA PHE A 313 -2.97 -5.99 9.67
C PHE A 313 -3.49 -7.38 10.02
N SER A 314 -2.61 -8.39 9.97
CA SER A 314 -2.96 -9.74 10.45
C SER A 314 -3.21 -9.74 11.96
N TRP A 315 -2.38 -9.04 12.73
CA TRP A 315 -2.57 -8.91 14.18
C TRP A 315 -3.84 -8.11 14.52
N LEU A 316 -4.20 -7.11 13.72
CA LEU A 316 -5.49 -6.41 13.83
C LEU A 316 -6.68 -7.37 13.65
N SER A 317 -6.57 -8.35 12.74
CA SER A 317 -7.59 -9.40 12.57
C SER A 317 -7.76 -10.25 13.82
N ASP A 318 -6.67 -10.59 14.51
CA ASP A 318 -6.73 -11.33 15.78
C ASP A 318 -7.34 -10.52 16.93
N ILE A 319 -7.05 -9.22 16.99
CA ILE A 319 -7.55 -8.34 18.05
C ILE A 319 -9.06 -8.09 17.88
N THR A 320 -9.54 -8.00 16.63
CA THR A 320 -10.93 -7.63 16.31
C THR A 320 -11.60 -8.65 15.38
N PRO A 321 -11.76 -9.92 15.78
CA PRO A 321 -12.28 -10.97 14.89
C PRO A 321 -13.77 -10.79 14.57
N GLN A 322 -14.53 -10.21 15.51
CA GLN A 322 -15.99 -10.12 15.43
C GLN A 322 -16.52 -8.95 14.61
N ASP A 323 -15.70 -7.92 14.34
CA ASP A 323 -16.14 -6.69 13.67
C ASP A 323 -15.33 -6.42 12.38
N PRO A 324 -15.73 -7.03 11.24
CA PRO A 324 -15.07 -6.80 9.95
C PRO A 324 -15.20 -5.35 9.46
N GLU A 325 -16.25 -4.63 9.88
CA GLU A 325 -16.42 -3.21 9.54
C GLU A 325 -15.33 -2.38 10.23
N ALA A 326 -15.14 -2.57 11.54
CA ALA A 326 -14.10 -1.88 12.30
C ALA A 326 -12.71 -2.14 11.75
N ARG A 327 -12.37 -3.39 11.38
CA ARG A 327 -11.07 -3.74 10.78
C ARG A 327 -10.79 -2.95 9.49
N SER A 328 -11.75 -2.92 8.56
CA SER A 328 -11.60 -2.19 7.30
C SER A 328 -11.38 -0.69 7.50
N LEU A 329 -12.10 -0.09 8.45
CA LEU A 329 -11.96 1.31 8.80
C LEU A 329 -10.60 1.60 9.45
N ILE A 330 -10.12 0.73 10.33
CA ILE A 330 -8.79 0.87 10.99
C ILE A 330 -7.67 0.81 9.95
N VAL A 331 -7.74 -0.11 8.99
CA VAL A 331 -6.78 -0.19 7.88
C VAL A 331 -6.80 1.11 7.07
N GLY A 332 -8.00 1.60 6.71
CA GLY A 332 -8.16 2.86 5.99
C GLY A 332 -7.56 4.07 6.72
N VAL A 333 -7.83 4.20 8.02
CA VAL A 333 -7.27 5.29 8.87
C VAL A 333 -5.75 5.19 8.96
N SER A 334 -5.21 3.98 9.14
CA SER A 334 -3.76 3.74 9.23
C SER A 334 -3.04 4.19 7.95
N VAL A 335 -3.57 3.77 6.80
CA VAL A 335 -2.99 4.06 5.48
C VAL A 335 -3.14 5.55 5.12
N ALA A 336 -4.33 6.12 5.31
CA ALA A 336 -4.57 7.55 5.07
C ALA A 336 -3.69 8.44 5.98
N GLY A 337 -3.54 8.05 7.25
CA GLY A 337 -2.67 8.74 8.20
C GLY A 337 -1.21 8.69 7.78
N TYR A 338 -0.72 7.52 7.34
CA TYR A 338 0.63 7.38 6.80
C TYR A 338 0.87 8.29 5.59
N TYR A 339 0.02 8.24 4.57
CA TYR A 339 0.19 9.08 3.37
C TYR A 339 0.12 10.58 3.69
N SER A 340 -0.75 10.98 4.61
CA SER A 340 -0.87 12.37 5.04
C SER A 340 0.41 12.91 5.70
N ILE A 341 1.14 12.07 6.43
CA ILE A 341 2.41 12.44 7.07
C ILE A 341 3.56 12.33 6.06
N SER A 342 3.62 11.24 5.31
CA SER A 342 4.64 10.94 4.30
C SER A 342 4.77 12.04 3.25
N ALA A 343 3.65 12.64 2.82
CA ALA A 343 3.62 13.65 1.76
C ALA A 343 4.52 14.88 2.01
N TRP A 344 4.74 15.26 3.27
CA TRP A 344 5.58 16.41 3.62
C TRP A 344 6.80 16.04 4.46
N SER A 345 6.74 14.97 5.26
CA SER A 345 7.83 14.60 6.18
C SER A 345 9.10 14.21 5.44
N GLN A 346 8.98 13.47 4.34
CA GLN A 346 10.12 12.96 3.57
C GLN A 346 11.02 14.06 3.01
N VAL A 347 10.42 15.16 2.55
CA VAL A 347 11.14 16.31 2.00
C VAL A 347 11.92 17.05 3.09
N LEU A 348 11.41 17.05 4.32
CA LEU A 348 12.07 17.69 5.47
C LEU A 348 13.18 16.81 6.06
N VAL A 349 12.96 15.49 6.14
CA VAL A 349 13.92 14.56 6.75
C VAL A 349 15.10 14.27 5.81
N TRP A 350 14.83 14.04 4.52
CA TRP A 350 15.85 13.71 3.52
C TRP A 350 15.85 14.69 2.33
N PRO A 351 16.21 15.96 2.56
CA PRO A 351 16.29 16.95 1.48
C PRO A 351 17.42 16.63 0.51
N ALA A 352 17.14 16.70 -0.80
CA ALA A 352 18.12 16.41 -1.85
C ALA A 352 19.36 17.32 -1.80
N SER A 353 19.26 18.52 -1.22
CA SER A 353 20.40 19.44 -1.07
C SER A 353 21.43 18.98 -0.03
N GLN A 354 21.05 18.10 0.90
CA GLN A 354 21.91 17.63 1.99
C GLN A 354 22.54 16.26 1.70
N MET A 355 22.32 15.69 0.53
CA MET A 355 22.87 14.37 0.18
C MET A 355 24.41 14.38 0.21
N PRO A 356 25.07 13.33 0.73
CA PRO A 356 24.52 12.14 1.40
C PRO A 356 24.36 12.26 2.92
N HIS A 357 24.65 13.42 3.50
CA HIS A 357 24.71 13.64 4.95
C HIS A 357 23.47 14.41 5.43
N TYR A 358 22.41 13.66 5.75
CA TYR A 358 21.16 14.24 6.20
C TYR A 358 21.25 14.70 7.66
N LYS A 359 21.07 16.01 7.89
CA LYS A 359 21.28 16.62 9.22
C LYS A 359 20.21 16.23 10.25
N TYR A 360 19.00 15.91 9.79
CA TYR A 360 17.82 15.80 10.64
C TYR A 360 17.40 14.37 11.01
N GLY A 361 17.96 13.35 10.35
CA GLY A 361 17.77 11.98 10.83
C GLY A 361 17.97 10.87 9.81
N TRP A 362 18.14 9.68 10.38
CA TRP A 362 18.10 8.35 9.77
C TRP A 362 17.30 7.40 10.64
#